data_AF-A0A537G5B2-F1
#
_entry.id   AF-A0A537G5B2-F1
#
_cell.length_a   1.000
_cell.length_b   1.000
_cell.length_c   1.000
_cell.angle_alpha   90.00
_cell.angle_beta   90.00
_cell.angle_gamma   90.00
#
_symmetry.space_group_name_H-M   'P 1'
#
loop_
_entity.id
_entity.type
_entity.pdbx_description
1 polymer ?
#
loop_
_entity_poly.entity_id
_entity_poly.type
_entity_poly.pdbx_seq_one_letter_code
_entity_poly.pdbx_strand_id
1 'polypeptide(L)'
;MGLVIEDMEQDPKLEDLVLSVFHSMSLTFMGTPTMKLIENHLGNAWVRAVQINIVQAVRPPAGKPTMPLPPPGGVPTGEPSQTPSEIGPISTP
;
A
#
# COMPACT_ATOMS: atom_id res chain seq x y z
N MET A 1 -4.57 56.87 2.94
CA MET A 1 -3.83 55.83 2.21
C MET A 1 -4.83 55.01 1.42
N GLY A 2 -4.71 55.00 0.09
CA GLY A 2 -5.59 54.23 -0.80
C GLY A 2 -4.93 52.91 -1.21
N LEU A 3 -5.72 52.00 -1.76
CA LEU A 3 -5.22 50.77 -2.38
C LEU A 3 -4.70 51.12 -3.79
N VAL A 4 -3.42 50.83 -4.05
CA VAL A 4 -2.85 50.91 -5.40
C VAL A 4 -3.07 49.54 -6.05
N ILE A 5 -3.70 49.54 -7.23
CA ILE A 5 -3.93 48.34 -8.03
C ILE A 5 -3.03 48.44 -9.27
N GLU A 6 -2.17 47.45 -9.46
CA GLU A 6 -1.22 47.37 -10.57
C GLU A 6 -1.45 46.05 -11.32
N ASP A 7 -1.19 46.07 -12.62
CA ASP A 7 -1.28 44.88 -13.47
C ASP A 7 -0.01 44.03 -13.30
N MET A 8 -0.18 42.82 -12.78
CA MET A 8 0.91 41.89 -12.50
C MET A 8 1.65 41.47 -13.78
N GLU A 9 0.96 41.41 -14.93
CA GLU A 9 1.54 40.96 -16.20
C GLU A 9 2.51 42.01 -16.81
N GLN A 10 2.55 43.23 -16.26
CA GLN A 10 3.51 44.26 -16.69
C GLN A 10 4.91 44.08 -16.09
N ASP A 11 5.06 43.25 -15.06
CA ASP A 11 6.36 42.89 -14.45
C ASP A 11 6.63 41.38 -14.61
N PRO A 12 7.39 40.99 -15.65
CA PRO A 12 7.70 39.58 -15.92
C PRO A 12 8.40 38.87 -14.75
N LYS A 13 9.13 39.60 -13.89
CA LYS A 13 9.81 39.01 -12.74
C LYS A 13 8.83 38.71 -11.62
N LEU A 14 7.90 39.63 -11.35
CA LEU A 14 6.85 39.42 -10.36
C LEU A 14 5.97 38.23 -10.75
N GLU A 15 5.58 38.16 -12.03
CA GLU A 15 4.78 37.07 -12.57
C GLU A 15 5.43 35.69 -12.34
N ASP A 16 6.71 35.54 -12.73
CA ASP A 16 7.46 34.29 -12.56
C ASP A 16 7.59 33.89 -11.07
N LEU A 17 7.85 34.86 -10.19
CA LEU A 17 7.92 34.61 -8.75
C LEU A 17 6.59 34.11 -8.17
N VAL A 18 5.47 34.74 -8.54
CA VAL A 18 4.14 34.32 -8.07
C VAL A 18 3.80 32.92 -8.60
N LEU A 19 4.06 32.66 -9.88
CA LEU A 19 3.83 31.34 -10.49
C LEU A 19 4.69 30.25 -9.85
N SER A 20 5.97 30.54 -9.53
CA SER A 20 6.86 29.58 -8.89
C SER A 20 6.38 29.17 -7.49
N VAL A 21 5.92 30.12 -6.67
CA VAL A 21 5.35 29.85 -5.34
C VAL A 21 4.05 29.07 -5.45
N PHE A 22 3.17 29.45 -6.39
CA PHE A 22 1.92 28.75 -6.64
C PHE A 22 2.16 27.29 -7.07
N HIS A 23 3.11 27.06 -7.98
CA HIS A 23 3.46 25.72 -8.45
C HIS A 23 4.05 24.86 -7.32
N SER A 24 4.94 25.44 -6.50
CA SER A 24 5.53 24.76 -5.35
C SER A 24 4.48 24.36 -4.31
N MET A 25 3.51 25.24 -4.02
CA MET A 25 2.36 24.94 -3.16
C MET A 25 1.49 23.82 -3.75
N SER A 26 1.19 23.89 -5.05
CA SER A 26 0.38 22.89 -5.75
C SER A 26 1.00 21.49 -5.66
N LEU A 27 2.30 21.38 -5.96
CA LEU A 27 3.04 20.13 -5.80
C LEU A 27 3.03 19.64 -4.35
N THR A 28 3.22 20.54 -3.39
CA THR A 28 3.23 20.18 -1.96
C THR A 28 1.88 19.63 -1.50
N PHE A 29 0.77 20.30 -1.84
CA PHE A 29 -0.57 19.86 -1.45
C PHE A 29 -1.05 18.61 -2.19
N MET A 30 -0.56 18.37 -3.40
CA MET A 30 -0.87 17.14 -4.14
C MET A 30 -0.02 15.95 -3.68
N GLY A 31 1.25 16.18 -3.35
CA GLY A 31 2.23 15.13 -3.04
C GLY A 31 2.31 14.77 -1.55
N THR A 32 1.71 15.56 -0.67
CA THR A 32 1.78 15.36 0.78
C THR A 32 0.40 15.48 1.41
N PRO A 33 0.16 14.89 2.61
CA PRO A 33 -1.09 15.06 3.32
C PRO A 33 -1.20 16.41 4.06
N THR A 34 -0.49 17.43 3.57
CA THR A 34 -0.53 18.78 4.15
C THR A 34 -1.91 19.39 3.92
N MET A 35 -2.51 19.93 4.98
CA MET A 35 -3.84 20.58 4.95
C MET A 35 -3.71 22.10 5.04
N LYS A 36 -2.70 22.58 5.77
CA LYS A 36 -2.45 24.02 5.93
C LYS A 36 -0.97 24.27 6.14
N LEU A 37 -0.44 25.26 5.46
CA LEU A 37 0.94 25.73 5.57
C LEU A 37 0.90 27.25 5.80
N ILE A 38 1.62 27.72 6.81
CA ILE A 38 1.77 29.16 7.12
C ILE A 38 3.26 29.42 7.28
N GLU A 39 3.83 30.27 6.44
CA GLU A 39 5.23 30.69 6.50
C GLU A 39 5.30 32.20 6.75
N ASN A 40 6.30 32.64 7.52
CA ASN A 40 6.57 34.07 7.71
C ASN A 40 7.82 34.52 6.93
N HIS A 41 8.02 35.83 6.83
CA HIS A 41 9.16 36.43 6.13
C HIS A 41 10.53 36.15 6.78
N LEU A 42 10.55 35.53 7.98
CA LEU A 42 11.78 35.10 8.66
C LEU A 42 12.15 33.64 8.34
N GLY A 43 11.39 32.97 7.46
CA GLY A 43 11.60 31.58 7.07
C GLY A 43 11.08 30.56 8.08
N ASN A 44 10.27 30.97 9.06
CA ASN A 44 9.62 30.03 9.97
C ASN A 44 8.29 29.55 9.39
N ALA A 45 8.05 28.24 9.45
CA ALA A 45 6.84 27.61 8.93
C ALA A 45 6.09 26.82 10.00
N TRP A 46 4.75 26.95 10.00
CA TRP A 46 3.83 26.08 10.72
C TRP A 46 3.06 25.24 9.69
N VAL A 47 3.14 23.91 9.82
CA VAL A 47 2.55 22.97 8.88
C VAL A 47 1.58 22.03 9.62
N ARG A 48 0.34 21.97 9.15
CA ARG A 48 -0.67 21.02 9.62
C ARG A 48 -0.89 19.96 8.55
N ALA A 49 -0.57 18.71 8.87
CA ALA A 49 -0.84 17.55 8.04
C ALA A 49 -1.95 16.67 8.64
N VAL A 50 -2.61 15.89 7.80
CA VAL A 50 -3.60 14.89 8.22
C VAL A 50 -2.96 13.51 8.18
N GLN A 51 -3.19 12.68 9.21
CA GLN A 51 -2.80 11.28 9.18
C GLN A 51 -3.70 10.54 8.19
N ILE A 52 -3.15 10.05 7.07
CA ILE A 52 -3.89 9.18 6.16
C ILE A 52 -3.69 7.73 6.64
N ASN A 53 -4.70 7.19 7.33
CA ASN A 53 -4.73 5.78 7.70
C ASN A 53 -5.21 4.95 6.52
N ILE A 54 -4.28 4.25 5.85
CA ILE A 54 -4.64 3.29 4.81
C ILE A 54 -5.17 2.04 5.50
N VAL A 55 -6.49 1.83 5.48
CA VAL A 55 -7.09 0.61 6.00
C VAL A 55 -6.66 -0.54 5.09
N GLN A 56 -5.76 -1.40 5.59
CA GLN A 56 -5.44 -2.63 4.88
C GLN A 56 -6.67 -3.55 4.88
N ALA A 57 -7.11 -3.96 3.69
CA ALA A 57 -8.13 -4.98 3.57
C ALA A 57 -7.63 -6.26 4.27
N VAL A 58 -8.33 -6.68 5.33
CA VAL A 58 -8.10 -7.97 5.97
C VAL A 58 -8.37 -9.04 4.92
N ARG A 59 -7.31 -9.70 4.47
CA ARG A 59 -7.41 -10.85 3.57
C ARG A 59 -8.15 -11.94 4.36
N PRO A 60 -9.26 -12.52 3.84
CA PRO A 60 -9.87 -13.67 4.48
C PRO A 60 -8.81 -14.78 4.61
N PRO A 61 -8.77 -15.51 5.75
CA PRO A 61 -7.88 -16.65 5.89
C PRO A 61 -8.17 -17.64 4.76
N ALA A 62 -7.10 -18.05 4.06
CA ALA A 62 -7.19 -19.00 2.96
C ALA A 62 -8.01 -20.22 3.40
N GLY A 63 -9.11 -20.50 2.70
CA GLY A 63 -9.91 -21.69 2.91
C GLY A 63 -9.01 -22.92 2.78
N LYS A 64 -9.21 -23.91 3.66
CA LYS A 64 -8.50 -25.19 3.62
C LYS A 64 -8.61 -25.79 2.21
N PRO A 65 -7.53 -26.34 1.62
CA PRO A 65 -7.59 -26.94 0.29
C PRO A 65 -8.64 -28.07 0.29
N THR A 66 -9.70 -27.91 -0.52
CA THR A 66 -10.67 -28.96 -0.79
C THR A 66 -9.95 -30.04 -1.61
N MET A 67 -9.58 -31.13 -0.94
CA MET A 67 -9.09 -32.33 -1.60
C MET A 67 -10.21 -32.90 -2.50
N PRO A 68 -9.90 -33.43 -3.70
CA PRO A 68 -10.90 -34.08 -4.54
C PRO A 68 -11.52 -35.26 -3.78
N LEU A 69 -12.86 -35.32 -3.77
CA LEU A 69 -13.61 -36.43 -3.20
C LEU A 69 -13.21 -37.73 -3.94
N PRO A 70 -12.78 -38.80 -3.25
CA PRO A 70 -12.55 -40.09 -3.91
C PRO A 70 -13.87 -40.62 -4.51
N PRO A 71 -13.84 -41.23 -5.71
CA PRO A 71 -15.03 -41.79 -6.34
C PRO A 71 -15.69 -42.86 -5.45
N PRO A 72 -17.03 -42.99 -5.45
CA PRO A 72 -17.72 -44.01 -4.67
C PRO A 72 -17.43 -45.40 -5.23
N GLY A 73 -16.73 -46.23 -4.46
CA GLY A 73 -16.81 -47.69 -4.47
C GLY A 73 -16.73 -48.42 -5.81
N GLY A 74 -15.51 -48.70 -6.27
CA GLY A 74 -15.21 -49.80 -7.19
C GLY A 74 -14.74 -51.03 -6.42
N VAL A 75 -15.41 -52.16 -6.63
CA VAL A 75 -15.18 -53.48 -6.03
C VAL A 75 -13.71 -53.98 -6.06
N PRO A 76 -13.28 -54.82 -5.10
CA PRO A 76 -11.94 -55.39 -5.07
C PRO A 76 -11.81 -56.52 -6.09
N THR A 77 -11.18 -56.25 -7.24
CA THR A 77 -10.70 -57.29 -8.16
C THR A 77 -9.24 -57.57 -7.81
N GLY A 78 -8.99 -58.75 -7.23
CA GLY A 78 -7.68 -59.14 -6.74
C GLY A 78 -6.69 -59.46 -7.85
N GLU A 79 -5.41 -59.21 -7.56
CA GLU A 79 -4.32 -60.06 -8.05
C GLU A 79 -3.18 -60.06 -7.01
N PRO A 80 -2.61 -61.23 -6.66
CA PRO A 80 -1.60 -61.38 -5.63
C PRO A 80 -0.20 -61.20 -6.21
N SER A 81 0.63 -60.37 -5.59
CA SER A 81 2.08 -60.45 -5.77
C SER A 81 2.75 -60.54 -4.41
N GLN A 82 3.01 -61.78 -4.00
CA GLN A 82 3.94 -62.07 -2.91
C GLN A 82 5.35 -61.91 -3.45
N THR A 83 6.23 -61.21 -2.72
CA THR A 83 7.47 -61.87 -2.28
C THR A 83 8.02 -61.22 -1.00
N PRO A 84 8.37 -62.03 0.02
CA PRO A 84 8.76 -61.60 1.35
C PRO A 84 10.28 -61.53 1.50
N SER A 85 10.80 -60.53 2.22
CA SER A 85 12.12 -60.44 2.88
C SER A 85 12.18 -59.01 3.45
N GLU A 86 12.53 -58.69 4.70
CA GLU A 86 13.39 -59.33 5.67
C GLU A 86 13.07 -58.71 7.05
N ILE A 87 13.16 -59.52 8.09
CA ILE A 87 12.87 -59.19 9.49
C ILE A 87 14.12 -58.54 10.09
N GLY A 88 14.02 -57.28 10.55
CA GLY A 88 14.99 -56.65 11.44
C GLY A 88 14.34 -56.38 12.81
N PRO A 89 14.90 -56.89 13.93
CA PRO A 89 14.20 -56.90 15.20
C PRO A 89 14.14 -55.53 15.87
N ILE A 90 12.97 -55.30 16.46
CA ILE A 90 12.69 -54.31 17.49
C ILE A 90 13.63 -54.51 18.69
N SER A 91 14.19 -53.43 19.20
CA SER A 91 14.63 -53.32 20.59
C SER A 91 14.45 -51.88 21.05
N THR A 92 13.39 -51.71 21.84
CA THR A 92 13.24 -50.69 22.90
C THR A 92 13.31 -51.44 24.24
N PRO A 93 13.42 -50.81 25.42
CA PRO A 93 13.34 -49.37 25.75
C PRO A 93 14.68 -48.68 26.03
#